data_AF-A0A127JTE8-F1
#
_entry.id   AF-A0A127JTE8-F1
#
_cell.length_a   1.000
_cell.length_b   1.000
_cell.length_c   1.000
_cell.angle_alpha   90.00
_cell.angle_beta   90.00
_cell.angle_gamma   90.00
#
_symmetry.space_group_name_H-M   'P 1'
#
loop_
_entity.id
_entity.type
_entity.pdbx_description
1 polymer ?
#
loop_
_entity_poly.entity_id
_entity_poly.type
_entity_poly.pdbx_seq_one_letter_code
_entity_poly.pdbx_strand_id
1 'polypeptide(L)'
;MQRLKTRAQFQAVMAAGIVARTAHFALHRMPLHSPTSTGLGSDGPQALFPVVGAWMGVVLPKRWAKRAVTRNAIKRQVYAVSEAQQPPLPVAAHVVRLRSGFERKQFPSASSDALKRAVRAELLQLFQRAGA
;
A
#
# COMPACT_ATOMS: atom_id res chain seq x y z
N MET A 1 8.59 7.21 -6.79
CA MET A 1 8.22 6.04 -5.96
C MET A 1 8.32 4.77 -6.80
N GLN A 2 8.91 3.70 -6.28
CA GLN A 2 9.06 2.43 -7.00
C GLN A 2 7.83 1.53 -6.81
N ARG A 3 7.51 0.69 -7.79
CA ARG A 3 6.36 -0.24 -7.71
C ARG A 3 6.83 -1.65 -7.40
N LEU A 4 6.16 -2.31 -6.46
CA LEU A 4 6.32 -3.74 -6.19
C LEU A 4 5.84 -4.56 -7.41
N LYS A 5 6.70 -5.45 -7.92
CA LYS A 5 6.45 -6.25 -9.14
C LYS A 5 6.33 -7.74 -8.85
N THR A 6 7.20 -8.30 -8.00
CA THR A 6 7.30 -9.75 -7.83
C THR A 6 6.57 -10.23 -6.59
N ARG A 7 6.04 -11.47 -6.64
CA ARG A 7 5.38 -12.10 -5.49
C ARG A 7 6.27 -12.12 -4.24
N ALA A 8 7.56 -12.40 -4.41
CA ALA A 8 8.53 -12.41 -3.31
C ALA A 8 8.61 -11.05 -2.60
N GLN A 9 8.65 -9.94 -3.36
CA GLN A 9 8.64 -8.61 -2.75
C GLN A 9 7.34 -8.34 -1.97
N PHE A 10 6.18 -8.75 -2.51
CA PHE A 10 4.91 -8.62 -1.77
C PHE A 10 4.91 -9.46 -0.48
N GLN A 11 5.40 -10.70 -0.54
CA GLN A 11 5.47 -11.59 0.62
C GLN A 11 6.40 -11.02 1.70
N ALA A 12 7.57 -10.51 1.32
CA ALA A 12 8.51 -9.88 2.24
C ALA A 12 7.88 -8.70 3.02
N VAL A 13 7.21 -7.79 2.30
CA VAL A 13 6.56 -6.64 2.96
C VAL A 13 5.38 -7.07 3.83
N MET A 14 4.59 -8.03 3.35
CA MET A 14 3.46 -8.56 4.12
C MET A 14 3.91 -9.26 5.41
N ALA A 15 5.06 -9.94 5.38
CA ALA A 15 5.67 -10.62 6.52
C ALA A 15 6.27 -9.65 7.55
N ALA A 16 6.76 -8.48 7.10
CA ALA A 16 7.35 -7.46 7.98
C ALA A 16 6.35 -6.85 8.99
N GLY A 17 5.04 -6.98 8.75
CA GLY A 17 4.00 -6.56 9.68
C GLY A 17 3.20 -5.34 9.23
N ILE A 18 2.20 -4.99 10.04
CA ILE A 18 1.25 -3.89 9.77
C ILE A 18 1.63 -2.69 10.64
N VAL A 19 1.81 -1.53 10.02
CA VAL A 19 2.11 -0.28 10.74
C VAL A 19 0.87 0.56 10.99
N ALA A 20 -0.13 0.50 10.12
CA ALA A 20 -1.37 1.25 10.29
C ALA A 20 -2.58 0.49 9.77
N ARG A 21 -3.74 0.79 10.37
CA ARG A 21 -5.02 0.17 10.06
C ARG A 21 -6.13 1.21 10.05
N THR A 22 -7.01 1.10 9.07
CA THR A 22 -8.30 1.78 9.01
C THR A 22 -9.41 0.73 8.87
N ALA A 23 -10.65 1.18 8.65
CA ALA A 23 -11.81 0.31 8.46
C ALA A 23 -11.63 -0.63 7.26
N HIS A 24 -11.20 -0.09 6.12
CA HIS A 24 -11.08 -0.79 4.84
C HIS A 24 -9.65 -1.12 4.44
N PHE A 25 -8.64 -0.42 4.97
CA PHE A 25 -7.25 -0.61 4.57
C PHE A 25 -6.33 -1.00 5.73
N ALA A 26 -5.28 -1.73 5.40
CA ALA A 26 -4.10 -1.94 6.24
C ALA A 26 -2.86 -1.58 5.45
N LEU A 27 -1.91 -0.90 6.10
CA LEU A 27 -0.61 -0.58 5.55
C LEU A 27 0.43 -1.50 6.19
N HIS A 28 1.09 -2.28 5.35
CA HIS A 28 2.29 -3.02 5.72
C HIS A 28 3.52 -2.19 5.35
N ARG A 29 4.55 -2.24 6.20
CA ARG A 29 5.82 -1.53 5.97
C ARG A 29 6.97 -2.45 6.34
N MET A 30 7.94 -2.53 5.44
CA MET A 30 9.24 -3.16 5.67
C MET A 30 10.32 -2.08 5.53
N PRO A 31 11.06 -1.75 6.60
CA PRO A 31 12.15 -0.79 6.51
C PRO A 31 13.23 -1.31 5.54
N LEU A 32 13.72 -0.43 4.68
CA LEU A 32 14.85 -0.71 3.80
C LEU A 32 16.04 0.09 4.33
N HIS A 33 17.04 -0.59 4.88
CA HIS A 33 18.27 0.06 5.32
C HIS A 33 19.19 0.32 4.11
N SER A 34 19.99 1.38 4.16
CA SER A 34 21.08 1.56 3.21
C SER A 34 22.04 0.35 3.33
N PRO A 35 22.64 -0.16 2.24
CA PRO A 35 23.57 -1.30 2.30
C PRO A 35 24.89 -1.03 3.06
N THR A 36 24.98 0.06 3.81
CA THR A 36 26.16 0.42 4.62
C THR A 36 26.09 -0.24 6.00
N SER A 37 26.11 -1.57 6.05
CA SER A 37 26.47 -2.32 7.26
C SER A 37 27.03 -3.66 6.82
N THR A 38 28.36 -3.69 6.77
CA THR A 38 29.24 -4.85 6.68
C THR A 38 28.74 -6.00 7.55
N GLY A 39 28.30 -7.07 6.91
CA GLY A 39 27.86 -8.29 7.57
C GLY A 39 27.38 -9.30 6.53
N LEU A 40 28.20 -10.31 6.30
CA LEU A 40 27.99 -11.51 5.46
C LEU A 40 26.51 -11.90 5.28
N GLY A 41 26.03 -11.90 4.03
CA GLY A 41 24.80 -12.60 3.63
C GLY A 41 23.74 -11.71 2.98
N SER A 42 23.91 -11.38 1.71
CA SER A 42 22.89 -10.73 0.86
C SER A 42 21.72 -11.66 0.46
N ASP A 43 21.36 -12.63 1.30
CA ASP A 43 20.28 -13.61 1.06
C ASP A 43 18.97 -13.24 1.77
N GLY A 44 18.91 -12.06 2.38
CA GLY A 44 17.70 -11.54 3.02
C GLY A 44 16.69 -10.92 2.03
N PRO A 45 15.43 -10.69 2.46
CA PRO A 45 14.39 -10.06 1.64
C PRO A 45 14.73 -8.66 1.10
N GLN A 46 15.82 -8.06 1.59
CA GLN A 46 16.37 -6.78 1.14
C GLN A 46 17.02 -6.87 -0.25
N ALA A 47 17.55 -8.03 -0.65
CA ALA A 47 18.08 -8.26 -2.00
C ALA A 47 17.01 -8.11 -3.10
N LEU A 48 15.73 -8.24 -2.74
CA LEU A 48 14.59 -8.04 -3.63
C LEU A 48 14.35 -6.55 -3.98
N PHE A 49 15.03 -5.63 -3.30
CA PHE A 49 14.86 -4.18 -3.42
C PHE A 49 16.19 -3.51 -3.83
N PRO A 50 16.57 -3.61 -5.12
CA PRO A 50 17.89 -3.16 -5.59
C PRO A 50 18.07 -1.63 -5.59
N VAL A 51 16.98 -0.87 -5.41
CA VAL A 51 17.00 0.59 -5.41
C VAL A 51 16.63 1.11 -4.02
N VAL A 52 17.51 1.93 -3.45
CA VAL A 52 17.23 2.69 -2.23
C VAL A 52 16.15 3.73 -2.54
N GLY A 53 14.94 3.51 -2.03
CA GLY A 53 13.80 4.39 -2.26
C GLY A 53 12.52 3.87 -1.63
N ALA A 54 11.46 4.66 -1.66
CA ALA A 54 10.14 4.21 -1.25
C ALA A 54 9.52 3.28 -2.31
N TRP A 55 9.15 2.06 -1.91
CA TRP A 55 8.44 1.10 -2.74
C TRP A 55 6.98 1.01 -2.35
N MET A 56 6.08 0.86 -3.32
CA MET A 56 4.63 0.77 -3.08
C MET A 56 3.98 -0.35 -3.88
N GLY A 57 3.14 -1.11 -3.21
CA GLY A 57 2.31 -2.15 -3.80
C GLY A 57 0.91 -2.12 -3.22
N VAL A 58 -0.03 -2.72 -3.97
CA VAL A 58 -1.44 -2.72 -3.60
C VAL A 58 -1.99 -4.13 -3.72
N VAL A 59 -2.58 -4.63 -2.63
CA VAL A 59 -3.25 -5.93 -2.57
C VAL A 59 -4.74 -5.71 -2.40
N LEU A 60 -5.50 -5.95 -3.48
CA LEU A 60 -6.95 -5.78 -3.52
C LEU A 60 -7.63 -7.12 -3.80
N PRO A 61 -8.05 -7.88 -2.76
CA PRO A 61 -8.70 -9.18 -2.95
C PRO A 61 -10.02 -9.06 -3.71
N LYS A 62 -10.28 -9.99 -4.64
CA LYS A 62 -11.54 -10.04 -5.42
C LYS A 62 -12.79 -10.12 -4.53
N ARG A 63 -12.68 -10.77 -3.37
CA ARG A 63 -13.79 -10.87 -2.40
C ARG A 63 -14.29 -9.50 -1.92
N TRP A 64 -13.39 -8.53 -1.73
CA TRP A 64 -13.71 -7.20 -1.18
C TRP A 64 -13.96 -6.14 -2.26
N ALA A 65 -13.37 -6.32 -3.45
CA ALA A 65 -13.62 -5.47 -4.62
C ALA A 65 -13.98 -6.35 -5.83
N LYS A 66 -15.22 -6.85 -5.87
CA LYS A 66 -15.69 -7.78 -6.93
C LYS A 66 -15.67 -7.18 -8.33
N ARG A 67 -15.99 -5.88 -8.46
CA ARG A 67 -16.00 -5.15 -9.73
C ARG A 67 -14.59 -4.68 -10.08
N ALA A 68 -14.13 -5.02 -11.28
CA ALA A 68 -12.80 -4.61 -11.76
C ALA A 68 -12.63 -3.09 -11.80
N VAL A 69 -13.69 -2.35 -12.17
CA VAL A 69 -13.70 -0.88 -12.20
C VAL A 69 -13.40 -0.30 -10.81
N THR A 70 -14.08 -0.78 -9.77
CA THR A 70 -13.85 -0.35 -8.39
C THR A 70 -12.43 -0.67 -7.93
N ARG A 71 -11.96 -1.89 -8.21
CA ARG A 71 -10.59 -2.29 -7.87
C ARG A 71 -9.56 -1.41 -8.57
N ASN A 72 -9.76 -1.09 -9.85
CA ASN A 72 -8.85 -0.24 -10.61
C ASN A 72 -8.88 1.20 -10.12
N ALA A 73 -10.06 1.72 -9.74
CA ALA A 73 -10.21 3.04 -9.14
C ALA A 73 -9.46 3.12 -7.81
N ILE A 74 -9.63 2.13 -6.92
CA ILE A 74 -8.90 2.05 -5.64
C ILE A 74 -7.40 1.96 -5.91
N LYS A 75 -6.94 1.08 -6.80
CA LYS A 75 -5.52 0.94 -7.15
C LYS A 75 -4.92 2.26 -7.63
N ARG A 76 -5.62 2.99 -8.50
CA ARG A 76 -5.18 4.31 -8.99
C ARG A 76 -5.15 5.35 -7.86
N GLN A 77 -6.17 5.38 -6.99
CA GLN A 77 -6.19 6.29 -5.84
C GLN A 77 -5.05 6.03 -4.87
N VAL A 78 -4.72 4.77 -4.59
CA VAL A 78 -3.58 4.43 -3.72
C VAL A 78 -2.29 5.02 -4.26
N TYR A 79 -1.96 4.79 -5.54
CA TYR A 79 -0.74 5.33 -6.12
C TYR A 79 -0.75 6.86 -6.16
N ALA A 80 -1.87 7.48 -6.56
CA ALA A 80 -1.98 8.94 -6.62
C ALA A 80 -1.81 9.59 -5.24
N VAL A 81 -2.43 9.03 -4.19
CA VAL A 81 -2.31 9.55 -2.82
C VAL A 81 -0.91 9.31 -2.27
N SER A 82 -0.31 8.14 -2.53
CA SER A 82 1.05 7.84 -2.06
C SER A 82 2.11 8.72 -2.73
N GLU A 83 1.92 9.10 -4.00
CA GLU A 83 2.83 10.00 -4.72
C GLU A 83 2.65 11.46 -4.29
N ALA A 84 1.41 11.87 -3.97
CA ALA A 84 1.08 13.23 -3.55
C ALA A 84 1.19 13.47 -2.03
N GLN A 85 1.71 12.51 -1.27
CA GLN A 85 1.77 12.61 0.18
C GLN A 85 2.88 13.57 0.64
N GLN A 86 2.55 14.46 1.58
CA GLN A 86 3.49 15.32 2.28
C GLN A 86 3.28 15.19 3.80
N PRO A 87 4.34 14.89 4.60
CA PRO A 87 5.71 14.59 4.16
C PRO A 87 5.80 13.30 3.32
N PRO A 88 6.83 13.16 2.47
CA PRO A 88 7.01 11.97 1.65
C PRO A 88 7.15 10.73 2.52
N LEU A 89 6.69 9.60 2.00
CA LEU A 89 6.79 8.31 2.70
C LEU A 89 8.27 7.96 2.97
N PRO A 90 8.56 7.34 4.14
CA PRO A 90 9.91 6.90 4.46
C PRO A 90 10.50 5.97 3.38
N VAL A 91 11.83 5.88 3.33
CA VAL A 91 12.56 4.94 2.47
C VAL A 91 12.34 3.51 2.97
N ALA A 92 11.22 2.93 2.55
CA ALA A 92 10.77 1.61 2.97
C ALA A 92 9.86 1.00 1.89
N ALA A 93 9.68 -0.31 1.96
CA ALA A 93 8.73 -1.00 1.11
C ALA A 93 7.36 -1.07 1.78
N HIS A 94 6.34 -0.57 1.09
CA HIS A 94 5.00 -0.41 1.60
C HIS A 94 4.02 -1.27 0.79
N VAL A 95 3.04 -1.87 1.45
CA VAL A 95 1.90 -2.55 0.80
C VAL A 95 0.60 -2.08 1.43
N VAL A 96 -0.29 -1.49 0.62
CA VAL A 96 -1.68 -1.22 1.01
C VAL A 96 -2.52 -2.44 0.70
N ARG A 97 -3.12 -3.04 1.73
CA ARG A 97 -4.03 -4.17 1.61
C ARG A 97 -5.46 -3.74 1.90
N LEU A 98 -6.37 -4.08 1.00
CA LEU A 98 -7.82 -3.98 1.24
C LEU A 98 -8.26 -5.15 2.12
N ARG A 99 -8.90 -4.83 3.25
CA ARG A 99 -9.27 -5.78 4.31
C ARG A 99 -10.78 -5.91 4.52
N SER A 100 -11.57 -4.93 4.09
CA SER A 100 -13.04 -5.03 3.99
C SER A 100 -13.52 -4.39 2.69
N GLY A 101 -14.74 -4.72 2.27
CA GLY A 101 -15.36 -4.14 1.07
C GLY A 101 -16.17 -2.90 1.43
N PHE A 102 -16.30 -1.98 0.48
CA PHE A 102 -17.20 -0.84 0.61
C PHE A 102 -18.65 -1.28 0.44
N GLU A 103 -19.55 -0.80 1.31
CA GLU A 103 -20.96 -1.19 1.28
C GLU A 103 -21.65 -0.73 -0.01
N ARG A 104 -22.27 -1.68 -0.72
CA ARG A 104 -22.98 -1.40 -1.98
C ARG A 104 -24.21 -0.51 -1.80
N LYS A 105 -24.84 -0.56 -0.62
CA LYS A 105 -26.01 0.27 -0.28
C LYS A 105 -25.64 1.75 -0.18
N GLN A 106 -24.44 2.04 0.35
CA GLN A 106 -23.91 3.39 0.47
C GLN A 106 -23.28 3.88 -0.84
N PHE A 107 -22.79 2.96 -1.68
CA PHE A 107 -22.13 3.28 -2.96
C PHE A 107 -22.73 2.46 -4.12
N PRO A 108 -23.91 2.84 -4.66
CA PRO A 108 -24.57 2.09 -5.73
C PRO A 108 -23.76 2.08 -7.04
N SER A 109 -23.06 3.18 -7.33
CA SER A 109 -22.20 3.31 -8.50
C SER A 109 -20.76 2.92 -8.21
N ALA A 110 -20.25 1.93 -8.96
CA ALA A 110 -18.91 1.33 -8.81
C ALA A 110 -17.73 2.30 -9.04
N SER A 111 -18.02 3.49 -9.57
CA SER A 111 -17.08 4.59 -9.79
C SER A 111 -17.70 5.94 -9.42
N SER A 112 -18.60 5.99 -8.43
CA SER A 112 -19.10 7.28 -7.94
C SER A 112 -17.95 8.11 -7.40
N ASP A 113 -18.03 9.43 -7.59
CA ASP A 113 -17.05 10.33 -6.99
C ASP A 113 -17.15 10.34 -5.47
N ALA A 114 -18.30 9.97 -4.91
CA ALA A 114 -18.46 9.70 -3.48
C ALA A 114 -17.54 8.56 -3.01
N LEU A 115 -17.49 7.44 -3.73
CA LEU A 115 -16.60 6.32 -3.40
C LEU A 115 -15.13 6.72 -3.53
N LYS A 116 -14.76 7.43 -4.60
CA LYS A 116 -13.38 7.91 -4.79
C LYS A 116 -12.96 8.86 -3.66
N ARG A 117 -13.84 9.78 -3.26
CA ARG A 117 -13.61 10.71 -2.13
C ARG A 117 -13.46 9.97 -0.81
N ALA A 118 -14.34 9.01 -0.52
CA ALA A 118 -14.26 8.19 0.69
C ALA A 118 -12.95 7.38 0.75
N VAL A 119 -12.60 6.71 -0.36
CA VAL A 119 -11.33 5.98 -0.49
C VAL A 119 -10.14 6.91 -0.28
N ARG A 120 -10.13 8.09 -0.91
CA ARG A 120 -9.05 9.06 -0.77
C ARG A 120 -8.91 9.55 0.67
N ALA A 121 -10.01 9.93 1.31
CA ALA A 121 -10.02 10.40 2.69
C ALA A 121 -9.47 9.32 3.65
N GLU A 122 -9.89 8.07 3.46
CA GLU A 122 -9.43 6.97 4.29
C GLU A 122 -7.96 6.61 4.04
N LEU A 123 -7.49 6.71 2.80
CA LEU A 123 -6.06 6.53 2.49
C LEU A 123 -5.20 7.62 3.13
N LEU A 124 -5.65 8.88 3.10
CA LEU A 124 -4.96 9.97 3.80
C LEU A 124 -4.88 9.69 5.31
N GLN A 125 -5.98 9.25 5.92
CA GLN A 125 -6.01 8.85 7.33
C GLN A 125 -5.06 7.67 7.62
N LEU A 126 -5.02 6.66 6.74
CA LEU A 126 -4.12 5.52 6.86
C LEU A 126 -2.65 5.96 6.86
N PHE A 127 -2.30 6.86 5.95
CA PHE A 127 -0.94 7.35 5.81
C PHE A 127 -0.53 8.31 6.93
N GLN A 128 -1.44 9.16 7.41
CA GLN A 128 -1.21 9.98 8.60
C GLN A 128 -0.91 9.10 9.82
N ARG A 129 -1.68 8.03 10.03
CA ARG A 129 -1.45 7.06 11.11
C ARG A 129 -0.16 6.25 10.98
N ALA A 130 0.41 6.17 9.79
CA ALA A 130 1.64 5.42 9.53
C ALA A 130 2.91 6.30 9.55
N GLY A 131 2.73 7.61 9.36
CA GLY A 131 3.77 8.62 9.41
C GLY A 131 3.89 9.31 10.78
N ALA A 132 2.84 9.24 11.61
CA ALA A 132 2.91 9.50 13.05
C ALA A 132 3.62 8.34 13.77
#